data_AF-A0A9W6JLT6-F1
#
_entry.id   AF-A0A9W6JLT6-F1
#
_cell.length_a   1.000
_cell.length_b   1.000
_cell.length_c   1.000
_cell.angle_alpha   90.00
_cell.angle_beta   90.00
_cell.angle_gamma   90.00
#
_symmetry.space_group_name_H-M   'P 1'
#
loop_
_entity.id
_entity.type
_entity.pdbx_description
1 polymer ?
#
loop_
_entity_poly.entity_id
_entity_poly.type
_entity_poly.pdbx_seq_one_letter_code
_entity_poly.pdbx_strand_id
1 'polypeptide(L)' 'MPVFDDDAPKPAAASTPHAIGQDLGRLSVDELVERVAALKAEIVRVEATIAAKSSHRSAADAIFRS' A
#
# COMPACT_ATOMS: atom_id res chain seq x y z
N MET A 1 -36.92 -16.55 -8.26
CA MET A 1 -36.36 -15.39 -7.55
C MET A 1 -35.27 -15.90 -6.62
N PRO A 2 -33.97 -15.83 -6.96
CA PRO A 2 -32.92 -16.00 -5.97
C PRO A 2 -32.56 -14.62 -5.40
N VAL A 3 -32.78 -14.48 -4.09
CA VAL A 3 -32.25 -13.37 -3.30
C VAL A 3 -30.75 -13.65 -3.18
N PHE A 4 -29.95 -12.90 -3.94
CA PHE A 4 -28.51 -12.97 -3.81
C PHE A 4 -28.12 -12.26 -2.51
N ASP A 5 -27.48 -13.05 -1.67
CA ASP A 5 -26.76 -12.71 -0.45
C ASP A 5 -25.72 -11.61 -0.76
N ASP A 6 -26.13 -10.33 -0.70
CA ASP A 6 -25.26 -9.17 -0.94
C ASP A 6 -24.73 -8.57 0.38
N ASP A 7 -24.75 -9.34 1.46
CA ASP A 7 -24.17 -8.95 2.76
C ASP A 7 -22.74 -9.48 2.92
N ALA A 8 -21.96 -9.43 1.82
CA ALA A 8 -20.53 -9.57 1.94
C ALA A 8 -19.99 -8.29 2.60
N PRO A 9 -19.31 -8.36 3.77
CA PRO A 9 -18.67 -7.18 4.33
C PRO A 9 -17.62 -6.73 3.31
N LYS A 10 -17.91 -5.63 2.60
CA LYS A 10 -16.92 -4.96 1.76
C LYS A 10 -15.68 -4.81 2.63
N PRO A 11 -14.53 -5.39 2.24
CA PRO A 11 -13.30 -5.23 3.02
C PRO A 11 -13.14 -3.72 3.16
N ALA A 12 -13.26 -3.23 4.39
CA ALA A 12 -13.29 -1.81 4.71
C ALA A 12 -12.12 -1.22 3.95
N ALA A 13 -12.42 -0.54 2.83
CA ALA A 13 -11.42 -0.05 1.91
C ALA A 13 -10.47 0.74 2.78
N ALA A 14 -9.25 0.21 2.93
CA ALA A 14 -8.31 0.63 3.95
C ALA A 14 -8.31 2.15 3.96
N SER A 15 -8.99 2.73 4.95
CA SER A 15 -9.10 4.18 5.05
C SER A 15 -7.70 4.60 5.40
N THR A 16 -6.89 4.90 4.39
CA THR A 16 -5.53 5.39 4.56
C THR A 16 -5.67 6.64 5.41
N PRO A 17 -5.28 6.59 6.69
CA PRO A 17 -5.58 7.66 7.64
C PRO A 17 -4.72 8.90 7.40
N HIS A 18 -3.96 8.91 6.31
CA HIS A 18 -2.95 9.89 5.95
C HIS A 18 -2.84 10.02 4.43
N ALA A 19 -2.90 11.26 3.96
CA ALA A 19 -2.66 11.65 2.57
C ALA A 19 -1.35 12.44 2.47
N ILE A 20 -0.63 12.25 1.35
CA ILE A 20 0.61 12.99 1.09
C ILE A 20 0.27 14.48 0.90
N GLY A 21 1.00 15.36 1.61
CA GLY A 21 0.78 16.80 1.56
C GLY A 21 -0.40 17.31 2.40
N GLN A 22 -1.00 16.46 3.25
CA GLN A 22 -2.00 16.91 4.22
C GLN A 22 -1.38 17.89 5.22
N ASP A 23 -2.13 18.92 5.62
CA ASP A 23 -1.75 19.81 6.71
C ASP A 23 -1.56 19.03 8.03
N LEU A 24 -0.40 19.25 8.65
CA LEU A 24 0.02 18.59 9.87
C LEU A 24 -0.17 19.46 11.11
N GLY A 25 -0.53 20.74 10.96
CA GLY A 25 -0.56 21.71 12.05
C GLY A 25 -1.57 21.41 13.16
N ARG A 26 -2.50 20.49 12.94
CA ARG A 26 -3.53 20.07 13.90
C ARG A 26 -3.22 18.74 14.61
N LEU A 27 -2.14 18.07 14.23
CA LEU A 27 -1.73 16.79 14.81
C LEU A 27 -0.80 17.03 15.99
N SER A 28 -0.95 16.22 17.03
CA SER A 28 0.01 16.10 18.12
C SER A 28 1.31 15.44 17.65
N VAL A 29 2.36 15.57 18.48
CA VAL A 29 3.67 14.93 18.20
C VAL A 29 3.53 13.40 18.14
N ASP A 30 2.74 12.80 19.03
CA ASP A 30 2.55 11.35 19.07
C ASP A 30 1.84 10.86 17.80
N GLU A 31 0.79 11.56 17.35
CA GLU A 31 0.12 11.25 16.08
C GLU A 31 1.06 11.38 14.87
N LEU A 32 1.98 12.36 14.89
CA LEU A 32 3.00 12.49 13.86
C LEU A 32 3.99 11.32 13.88
N VAL A 33 4.39 10.85 15.06
CA VAL A 33 5.28 9.69 15.21
C VAL A 33 4.62 8.42 14.67
N GLU A 34 3.35 8.16 15.04
CA GLU A 34 2.59 7.02 14.54
C GLU A 34 2.45 7.07 13.01
N ARG A 35 2.13 8.25 12.47
CA ARG A 35 2.04 8.46 11.02
C ARG A 35 3.37 8.20 10.32
N VAL A 36 4.49 8.68 10.87
CA VAL A 36 5.81 8.41 10.30
C VAL A 36 6.11 6.92 10.30
N ALA A 37 5.77 6.20 11.37
CA ALA A 37 5.95 4.75 11.43
C ALA A 37 5.14 4.02 10.35
N ALA A 38 3.87 4.39 10.16
CA ALA A 38 3.02 3.83 9.12
C ALA A 38 3.56 4.08 7.71
N LEU A 39 3.99 5.32 7.42
CA LEU A 39 4.56 5.67 6.12
C LEU A 39 5.89 4.94 5.84
N LYS A 40 6.73 4.73 6.86
CA LYS A 40 7.97 3.94 6.71
C LYS A 40 7.68 2.48 6.38
N ALA A 41 6.70 1.86 7.05
CA ALA A 41 6.27 0.51 6.73
C ALA A 41 5.76 0.40 5.29
N GLU A 42 5.03 1.42 4.83
CA GLU A 42 4.53 1.49 3.46
C GLU A 42 5.66 1.63 2.42
N ILE A 43 6.69 2.44 2.72
CA ILE A 43 7.90 2.53 1.87
C ILE A 43 8.54 1.14 1.70
N VAL A 44 8.78 0.43 2.80
CA VAL A 44 9.37 -0.92 2.75
C VAL A 44 8.52 -1.88 1.90
N ARG A 45 7.19 -1.84 2.04
CA ARG A 45 6.27 -2.66 1.25
C ARG A 45 6.37 -2.35 -0.25
N VAL A 46 6.43 -1.07 -0.60
CA VAL A 46 6.55 -0.61 -1.99
C VAL A 46 7.91 -1.00 -2.56
N GLU A 47 9.00 -0.80 -1.83
CA GLU A 47 10.35 -1.22 -2.22
C GLU A 47 10.44 -2.73 -2.45
N ALA A 48 9.88 -3.54 -1.56
CA ALA A 48 9.81 -4.99 -1.73
C ALA A 48 9.01 -5.39 -2.99
N THR A 49 7.92 -4.69 -3.27
CA THR A 49 7.11 -4.91 -4.48
C THR A 49 7.88 -4.53 -5.74
N ILE A 50 8.63 -3.42 -5.72
CA ILE A 50 9.51 -3.00 -6.81
C ILE A 50 10.59 -4.05 -7.05
N ALA A 51 11.26 -4.52 -6.00
CA ALA A 51 12.29 -5.54 -6.09
C ALA A 51 11.75 -6.85 -6.71
N ALA A 52 10.59 -7.32 -6.25
CA ALA A 52 9.93 -8.49 -6.82
C ALA A 52 9.61 -8.29 -8.32
N LYS A 53 8.99 -7.17 -8.68
CA LYS A 53 8.65 -6.86 -10.08
C LYS A 53 9.89 -6.67 -10.97
N SER A 54 10.97 -6.11 -10.44
CA SER A 54 12.24 -5.93 -11.15
C SER A 54 12.93 -7.28 -11.41
N SER A 55 12.94 -8.17 -10.42
CA SER A 55 13.45 -9.54 -10.59
C SER A 55 12.69 -10.31 -11.69
N HIS A 56 11.36 -10.18 -11.73
CA HIS A 56 10.55 -10.76 -12.81
C HIS A 56 10.91 -10.18 -14.19
N ARG A 57 11.15 -8.87 -14.28
CA ARG A 57 11.56 -8.23 -15.54
C ARG A 57 12.93 -8.68 -16.00
N SER A 58 13.91 -8.73 -15.09
CA SER A 58 15.27 -9.19 -15.41
C SER A 58 15.32 -10.67 -15.81
N ALA A 59 14.46 -11.52 -15.23
CA ALA A 59 14.34 -12.91 -15.64
C ALA A 59 13.70 -13.05 -17.02
N ALA A 60 12.70 -12.23 -17.35
CA ALA A 60 12.10 -12.20 -18.68
C ALA A 60 13.09 -11.68 -19.75
N ASP A 61 13.82 -10.61 -19.47
CA ASP A 61 14.82 -10.04 -20.38
C ASP A 61 15.98 -11.03 -20.68
N ALA A 62 16.29 -11.93 -19.75
CA ALA A 62 17.28 -12.99 -19.97
C ALA A 62 16.79 -14.12 -20.90
N ILE A 63 15.48 -14.39 -20.91
CA ILE A 63 14.86 -15.41 -21.77
C ILE A 63 14.64 -14.87 -23.20
N PHE A 64 14.38 -13.58 -23.37
CA PHE A 64 14.21 -12.96 -24.70
C PHE A 64 15.53 -12.62 -25.42
N ARG A 65 16.68 -12.82 -24.77
CA ARG A 65 18.01 -12.52 -25.34
C ARG A 65 18.86 -13.78 -25.63
N SER A 66 18.26 -14.97 -25.52
CA SER A 66 18.83 -16.24 -26.00
C SER A 66 18.34 -16.59 -27.39
#